data_AF-A0A4Y2V012-F1
#
_entry.id   AF-A0A4Y2V012-F1
#
_cell.length_a   1.000
_cell.length_b   1.000
_cell.length_c   1.000
_cell.angle_alpha   90.00
_cell.angle_beta   90.00
_cell.angle_gamma   90.00
#
_symmetry.space_group_name_H-M   'P 1'
#
loop_
_entity.id
_entity.type
_entity.pdbx_description
1 polymer ?
#
loop_
_entity_poly.entity_id
_entity_poly.type
_entity_poly.pdbx_seq_one_letter_code
_entity_poly.pdbx_strand_id
1 'polypeptide(L)'
;VVSMLLTLKVAKLADQNIDPSHFVPGSPEYQKLNFEASHAVSTLFGYSPLSDAYRGAVVNRIYFIANRMVINSTVHLSESEVRGSLRHHVEHAVATAISNRENRLGTSQLYVNGPLSALVEVEDLNECGDKGLNDCSEHAICDNLFGTFQCKCKPGYTDKFQGDPKNEGRICSGI
;
A
#
# COMPACT_ATOMS: atom_id res chain seq x y z
N VAL A 1 -6.17 -11.04 -2.70
CA VAL A 1 -5.11 -10.22 -2.04
C VAL A 1 -5.70 -8.84 -1.90
N VAL A 2 -5.58 -8.25 -0.73
CA VAL A 2 -6.09 -6.92 -0.41
C VAL A 2 -5.00 -5.89 -0.66
N SER A 3 -5.33 -4.78 -1.31
CA SER A 3 -4.37 -3.72 -1.65
C SER A 3 -4.75 -2.42 -0.95
N MET A 4 -3.76 -1.69 -0.44
CA MET A 4 -4.00 -0.40 0.20
C MET A 4 -2.87 0.58 -0.06
N LEU A 5 -3.21 1.87 0.01
CA LEU A 5 -2.25 2.95 -0.01
C LEU A 5 -1.80 3.29 1.41
N LEU A 6 -0.49 3.26 1.62
CA LEU A 6 0.18 3.63 2.86
C LEU A 6 1.11 4.81 2.60
N THR A 7 0.83 5.94 3.26
CA THR A 7 1.65 7.15 3.19
C THR A 7 2.38 7.37 4.50
N LEU A 8 3.72 7.28 4.47
CA LEU A 8 4.61 7.41 5.62
C LEU A 8 5.45 8.68 5.55
N LYS A 9 5.53 9.41 6.66
CA LYS A 9 6.41 10.56 6.85
C LYS A 9 7.71 10.14 7.53
N VAL A 10 8.82 10.39 6.86
CA VAL A 10 10.18 10.05 7.29
C VAL A 10 10.90 11.28 7.83
N ALA A 11 11.68 11.10 8.89
CA ALA A 11 12.41 12.16 9.56
C ALA A 11 13.91 12.15 9.24
N LYS A 12 14.54 10.97 9.27
CA LYS A 12 15.99 10.81 9.15
C LYS A 12 16.38 9.65 8.25
N LEU A 13 17.57 9.77 7.65
CA LEU A 13 18.29 8.69 7.00
C LEU A 13 19.58 8.46 7.81
N ALA A 14 19.72 7.27 8.38
CA ALA A 14 20.66 6.98 9.45
C ALA A 14 20.53 8.04 10.57
N ASP A 15 21.62 8.75 10.89
CA ASP A 15 21.64 9.76 11.95
C ASP A 15 21.38 11.18 11.44
N GLN A 16 21.21 11.37 10.14
CA GLN A 16 21.08 12.70 9.52
C GLN A 16 19.64 13.04 9.18
N ASN A 17 19.29 14.31 9.40
CA ASN A 17 18.03 14.85 8.88
C ASN A 17 18.07 14.85 7.35
N ILE A 18 16.94 14.53 6.74
CA ILE A 18 16.81 14.49 5.28
C ILE A 18 16.66 15.93 4.77
N ASP A 19 17.66 16.42 4.03
CA ASP A 19 17.59 17.67 3.28
C ASP A 19 17.23 17.38 1.81
N PRO A 20 16.06 17.82 1.30
CA PRO A 20 15.63 17.55 -0.07
C PRO A 20 16.63 18.02 -1.14
N SER A 21 17.42 19.06 -0.85
CA SER A 21 18.38 19.62 -1.82
C SER A 21 19.51 18.64 -2.18
N HIS A 22 19.78 17.66 -1.32
CA HIS A 22 20.79 16.64 -1.56
C HIS A 22 20.30 15.45 -2.41
N PHE A 23 19.00 15.36 -2.71
CA PHE A 23 18.41 14.21 -3.39
C PHE A 23 17.97 14.56 -4.81
N VAL A 24 18.95 14.80 -5.67
CA VAL A 24 18.72 15.09 -7.10
C VAL A 24 18.42 13.79 -7.85
N PRO A 25 17.35 13.70 -8.68
CA PRO A 25 17.04 12.50 -9.45
C PRO A 25 18.25 12.01 -10.28
N GLY A 26 18.57 10.73 -10.15
CA GLY A 26 19.71 10.09 -10.83
C GLY A 26 21.04 10.13 -10.07
N SER A 27 21.16 10.94 -9.00
CA SER A 27 22.34 10.94 -8.13
C SER A 27 22.47 9.64 -7.31
N PRO A 28 23.69 9.25 -6.88
CA PRO A 28 23.90 8.14 -5.95
C PRO A 28 23.10 8.27 -4.65
N GLU A 29 22.97 9.49 -4.14
CA GLU A 29 22.21 9.81 -2.92
C GLU A 29 20.72 9.53 -3.12
N TYR A 30 20.16 9.92 -4.26
CA TYR A 30 18.77 9.63 -4.62
C TYR A 30 18.54 8.12 -4.83
N GLN A 31 19.48 7.42 -5.45
CA GLN A 31 19.40 5.95 -5.62
C GLN A 31 19.42 5.24 -4.26
N LYS A 32 20.31 5.65 -3.34
CA LYS A 32 20.34 5.14 -1.98
C LYS A 32 19.02 5.42 -1.25
N LEU A 33 18.47 6.63 -1.38
CA LEU A 33 17.18 6.98 -0.79
C LEU A 33 16.05 6.06 -1.28
N ASN A 34 15.98 5.82 -2.59
CA ASN A 34 14.97 4.92 -3.19
C ASN A 34 15.12 3.48 -2.69
N PHE A 35 16.36 3.00 -2.61
CA PHE A 35 16.65 1.67 -2.09
C PHE A 35 16.18 1.54 -0.63
N GLU A 36 16.54 2.49 0.23
CA GLU A 36 16.17 2.48 1.64
C GLU A 36 14.66 2.63 1.83
N ALA A 37 13.98 3.47 1.05
CA ALA A 37 12.52 3.61 1.06
C ALA A 37 11.82 2.29 0.67
N SER A 38 12.31 1.64 -0.38
CA SER A 38 11.75 0.37 -0.86
C SER A 38 11.97 -0.74 0.16
N HIS A 39 13.17 -0.81 0.75
CA HIS A 39 13.50 -1.77 1.79
C HIS A 39 12.70 -1.52 3.08
N ALA A 40 12.46 -0.25 3.43
CA ALA A 40 11.66 0.14 4.58
C ALA A 40 10.24 -0.41 4.48
N VAL A 41 9.52 -0.08 3.40
CA VAL A 41 8.13 -0.53 3.23
C VAL A 41 8.04 -2.05 3.05
N SER A 42 9.05 -2.65 2.40
CA SER A 42 9.06 -4.09 2.12
C SER A 42 9.22 -4.95 3.37
N THR A 43 9.84 -4.43 4.42
CA THR A 43 10.18 -5.18 5.64
C THR A 43 9.41 -4.72 6.88
N LEU A 44 8.72 -3.58 6.81
CA LEU A 44 7.99 -2.97 7.93
C LEU A 44 6.99 -3.93 8.57
N PHE A 45 6.11 -4.53 7.76
CA PHE A 45 5.03 -5.40 8.27
C PHE A 45 5.55 -6.72 8.88
N GLY A 46 6.78 -7.14 8.56
CA GLY A 46 7.42 -8.30 9.18
C GLY A 46 7.67 -8.12 10.69
N TYR A 47 7.63 -6.88 11.20
CA TYR A 47 7.74 -6.56 12.63
C TYR A 47 6.39 -6.20 13.28
N SER A 48 5.29 -6.50 12.60
CA SER A 48 3.93 -6.17 13.03
C SER A 48 3.08 -7.42 13.29
N PRO A 49 1.93 -7.29 13.97
CA PRO A 49 0.93 -8.36 14.07
C PRO A 49 0.36 -8.85 12.73
N LEU A 50 0.58 -8.12 11.63
CA LEU A 50 0.14 -8.49 10.28
C LEU A 50 1.23 -9.21 9.46
N SER A 51 2.31 -9.68 10.10
CA SER A 51 3.43 -10.36 9.42
C SER A 51 2.96 -11.52 8.55
N ASP A 52 2.03 -12.32 9.05
CA ASP A 52 1.54 -13.54 8.38
C ASP A 52 0.57 -13.22 7.23
N ALA A 53 -0.10 -12.07 7.32
CA ALA A 53 -0.96 -11.56 6.27
C ALA A 53 -0.16 -10.85 5.17
N TYR A 54 1.04 -10.35 5.44
CA TYR A 54 1.81 -9.55 4.49
C TYR A 54 2.23 -10.34 3.23
N ARG A 55 2.05 -9.74 2.06
CA ARG A 55 2.37 -10.35 0.75
C ARG A 55 3.37 -9.54 -0.07
N GLY A 56 3.57 -8.26 0.26
CA GLY A 56 4.52 -7.40 -0.42
C GLY A 56 4.12 -5.93 -0.33
N ALA A 57 5.05 -5.06 -0.71
CA ALA A 57 4.81 -3.64 -0.82
C ALA A 57 5.63 -3.06 -1.96
N VAL A 58 5.11 -2.00 -2.58
CA VAL A 58 5.75 -1.28 -3.67
C VAL A 58 5.72 0.20 -3.36
N VAL A 59 6.85 0.90 -3.56
CA VAL A 59 6.88 2.36 -3.46
C VAL A 59 6.30 2.94 -4.75
N ASN A 60 5.22 3.71 -4.64
CA ASN A 60 4.60 4.38 -5.78
C ASN A 60 5.37 5.66 -6.10
N ARG A 61 5.67 6.45 -5.08
CA ARG A 61 6.44 7.71 -5.21
C ARG A 61 7.04 8.17 -3.89
N ILE A 62 8.12 8.92 -4.01
CA ILE A 62 8.76 9.66 -2.91
C ILE A 62 8.68 11.14 -3.24
N TYR A 63 8.27 11.94 -2.27
CA TYR A 63 8.14 13.38 -2.43
C TYR A 63 8.37 14.08 -1.09
N PHE A 64 8.40 15.42 -1.08
CA PHE A 64 8.68 16.20 0.10
C PHE A 64 7.54 17.16 0.41
N ILE A 65 7.02 17.14 1.65
CA ILE A 65 6.06 18.12 2.16
C ILE A 65 6.74 18.91 3.27
N ALA A 66 6.82 20.24 3.14
CA ALA A 66 7.41 21.12 4.15
C ALA A 66 8.77 20.61 4.67
N ASN A 67 9.67 20.23 3.74
CA ASN A 67 11.00 19.68 4.03
C ASN A 67 11.01 18.32 4.75
N ARG A 68 9.90 17.58 4.76
CA ARG A 68 9.81 16.21 5.27
C ARG A 68 9.61 15.24 4.12
N MET A 69 10.43 14.20 4.08
CA MET A 69 10.28 13.13 3.09
C MET A 69 9.00 12.35 3.39
N VAL A 70 8.25 12.06 2.34
CA VAL A 70 7.02 11.28 2.38
C VAL A 70 7.13 10.16 1.36
N ILE A 71 6.82 8.94 1.79
CA ILE A 71 6.78 7.73 0.97
C ILE A 71 5.32 7.38 0.78
N ASN A 72 4.83 7.38 -0.45
CA ASN A 72 3.56 6.75 -0.79
C ASN A 72 3.83 5.37 -1.38
N SER A 73 3.16 4.37 -0.83
CA SER A 73 3.38 2.97 -1.17
C SER A 73 2.07 2.23 -1.26
N THR A 74 2.05 1.16 -2.05
CA THR A 74 0.97 0.18 -2.08
C THR A 74 1.40 -1.03 -1.27
N VAL A 75 0.56 -1.49 -0.36
CA VAL A 75 0.79 -2.66 0.51
C VAL A 75 -0.23 -3.73 0.16
N HIS A 76 0.26 -4.97 0.04
CA HIS A 76 -0.55 -6.14 -0.28
C HIS A 76 -0.65 -7.07 0.93
N LEU A 77 -1.87 -7.41 1.32
CA LEU A 77 -2.19 -8.29 2.45
C LEU A 77 -3.06 -9.49 2.00
N SER A 78 -3.02 -10.57 2.78
CA SER A 78 -3.87 -11.74 2.59
C SER A 78 -5.31 -11.42 2.99
N GLU A 79 -6.24 -11.71 2.09
CA GLU A 79 -7.68 -11.45 2.25
C GLU A 79 -8.31 -12.27 3.40
N SER A 80 -7.73 -13.43 3.72
CA SER A 80 -8.23 -14.35 4.77
C SER A 80 -8.11 -13.80 6.20
N GLU A 81 -7.19 -12.87 6.43
CA GLU A 81 -6.78 -12.39 7.76
C GLU A 81 -7.44 -11.04 8.11
N VAL A 82 -8.11 -10.42 7.14
CA VAL A 82 -8.64 -9.06 7.26
C VAL A 82 -10.16 -9.12 7.37
N ARG A 83 -10.69 -9.15 8.60
CA ARG A 83 -12.12 -8.96 8.89
C ARG A 83 -12.31 -7.69 9.73
N GLY A 84 -13.29 -6.85 9.41
CA GLY A 84 -13.56 -5.60 10.15
C GLY A 84 -12.85 -4.37 9.58
N SER A 85 -12.55 -3.37 10.42
CA SER A 85 -11.90 -2.12 9.98
C SER A 85 -10.43 -2.34 9.65
N LEU A 86 -10.16 -2.73 8.40
CA LEU A 86 -8.81 -2.96 7.87
C LEU A 86 -7.87 -1.77 8.11
N ARG A 87 -8.38 -0.54 7.95
CA ARG A 87 -7.65 0.70 8.26
C ARG A 87 -7.05 0.67 9.66
N HIS A 88 -7.87 0.35 10.67
CA HIS A 88 -7.43 0.37 12.07
C HIS A 88 -6.39 -0.72 12.36
N HIS A 89 -6.56 -1.91 11.77
CA HIS A 89 -5.59 -2.98 11.91
C HIS A 89 -4.23 -2.60 11.33
N VAL A 90 -4.21 -1.91 10.18
CA VAL A 90 -2.96 -1.47 9.56
C VAL A 90 -2.32 -0.32 10.31
N GLU A 91 -3.10 0.66 10.77
CA GLU A 91 -2.58 1.74 11.62
C GLU A 91 -1.91 1.20 12.87
N HIS A 92 -2.58 0.27 13.56
CA HIS A 92 -2.02 -0.42 14.73
C HIS A 92 -0.77 -1.21 14.36
N ALA A 93 -0.80 -1.99 13.28
CA ALA A 93 0.32 -2.80 12.83
C ALA A 93 1.57 -1.97 12.53
N VAL A 94 1.41 -0.85 11.81
CA VAL A 94 2.51 0.08 11.51
C VAL A 94 3.05 0.71 12.80
N ALA A 95 2.17 1.17 13.69
CA ALA A 95 2.59 1.74 14.97
C ALA A 95 3.38 0.72 15.82
N THR A 96 2.92 -0.53 15.90
CA THR A 96 3.63 -1.61 16.60
C THR A 96 4.99 -1.90 15.95
N ALA A 97 5.05 -2.02 14.63
CA ALA A 97 6.30 -2.30 13.91
C ALA A 97 7.36 -1.22 14.15
N ILE A 98 6.95 0.04 14.13
CA ILE A 98 7.83 1.19 14.37
C ILE A 98 8.29 1.23 15.84
N SER A 99 7.37 0.98 16.78
CA SER A 99 7.67 0.98 18.21
C SER A 99 8.66 -0.14 18.58
N ASN A 100 8.50 -1.33 18.01
CA ASN A 100 9.38 -2.48 18.24
C ASN A 100 10.80 -2.28 17.66
N ARG A 101 10.99 -1.24 16.87
CA ARG A 101 12.23 -0.94 16.16
C ARG A 101 12.77 0.44 16.50
N GLU A 102 12.40 1.01 17.66
CA GLU A 102 12.92 2.30 18.14
C GLU A 102 12.76 3.42 17.09
N ASN A 103 11.58 3.49 16.46
CA ASN A 103 11.26 4.43 15.39
C ASN A 103 11.96 4.20 14.04
N ARG A 104 12.60 3.05 13.84
CA ARG A 104 13.16 2.63 12.55
C ARG A 104 12.09 1.97 11.68
N LEU A 105 12.08 2.26 10.38
CA LEU A 105 11.17 1.64 9.43
C LEU A 105 11.74 0.32 8.90
N GLY A 106 11.22 -0.79 9.41
CA GLY A 106 11.66 -2.14 9.04
C GLY A 106 13.14 -2.37 9.32
N THR A 107 13.86 -2.89 8.33
CA THR A 107 15.33 -3.08 8.37
C THR A 107 16.11 -1.99 7.66
N SER A 108 15.44 -0.98 7.09
CA SER A 108 16.08 0.15 6.39
C SER A 108 16.85 1.09 7.31
N GLN A 109 17.56 2.06 6.77
CA GLN A 109 18.18 3.16 7.51
C GLN A 109 17.24 4.34 7.74
N LEU A 110 15.94 4.22 7.48
CA LEU A 110 14.98 5.32 7.64
C LEU A 110 14.37 5.33 9.04
N TYR A 111 14.27 6.52 9.62
CA TYR A 111 13.65 6.74 10.94
C TYR A 111 12.54 7.78 10.88
N VAL A 112 11.56 7.61 11.76
CA VAL A 112 10.43 8.53 11.96
C VAL A 112 10.53 9.22 13.32
N ASN A 113 9.74 10.27 13.56
CA ASN A 113 9.74 10.98 14.85
C ASN A 113 8.99 10.21 15.96
N GLY A 114 8.16 9.24 15.59
CA GLY A 114 7.36 8.44 16.51
C GLY A 114 6.29 7.62 15.78
N PRO A 115 5.77 6.53 16.39
CA PRO A 115 4.91 5.57 15.71
C PRO A 115 3.61 6.16 15.14
N LEU A 116 2.94 7.01 15.92
CA LEU A 116 1.70 7.66 15.51
C LEU A 116 1.93 8.85 14.56
N SER A 117 3.14 9.44 14.59
CA SER A 117 3.48 10.61 13.76
C SER A 117 3.95 10.25 12.35
N ALA A 118 4.25 8.97 12.14
CA ALA A 118 4.74 8.41 10.89
C ALA A 118 3.63 8.22 9.87
N LEU A 119 2.44 7.83 10.31
CA LEU A 119 1.28 7.63 9.45
C LEU A 119 0.70 8.99 9.07
N VAL A 120 0.74 9.29 7.77
CA VAL A 120 0.03 10.43 7.20
C VAL A 120 -1.37 9.98 6.82
N GLU A 121 -1.46 8.81 6.17
CA GLU A 121 -2.69 8.34 5.55
C GLU A 121 -2.62 6.82 5.31
N VAL A 122 -3.76 6.16 5.56
CA VAL A 122 -4.04 4.79 5.16
C VAL A 122 -5.31 4.82 4.36
N GLU A 123 -5.24 4.52 3.07
CA GLU A 123 -6.38 4.62 2.17
C GLU A 123 -6.60 3.33 1.40
N ASP A 124 -7.85 3.18 0.96
CA ASP A 124 -8.19 2.15 0.01
C ASP A 124 -7.53 2.43 -1.35
N LEU A 125 -7.07 1.38 -2.01
CA LEU A 125 -6.64 1.52 -3.40
C LEU A 125 -7.87 1.39 -4.29
N ASN A 126 -8.22 2.44 -5.03
CA ASN A 126 -9.35 2.36 -5.96
C ASN A 126 -8.98 1.62 -7.26
N GLU A 127 -9.17 0.30 -7.30
CA GLU A 127 -8.82 -0.49 -8.48
C GLU A 127 -9.71 -0.20 -9.69
N CYS A 128 -10.90 0.37 -9.49
CA CYS A 128 -11.80 0.74 -10.59
C CYS A 128 -11.40 2.04 -11.30
N GLY A 129 -10.48 2.82 -10.72
CA GLY A 129 -9.97 4.05 -11.32
C GLY A 129 -9.05 3.82 -12.52
N ASP A 130 -8.47 2.63 -12.66
CA ASP A 130 -7.55 2.27 -13.73
C ASP A 130 -7.79 0.83 -14.19
N LYS A 131 -7.96 0.62 -15.50
CA LYS A 131 -8.15 -0.71 -16.10
C LYS A 131 -6.95 -1.65 -15.92
N GLY A 132 -5.75 -1.12 -15.63
CA GLY A 132 -4.58 -1.94 -15.30
C GLY A 132 -4.56 -2.48 -13.86
N LEU A 133 -5.45 -1.99 -12.99
CA LEU A 133 -5.50 -2.36 -11.56
C LEU A 133 -6.62 -3.35 -11.22
N ASN A 134 -7.54 -3.59 -12.16
CA ASN A 134 -8.58 -4.60 -12.05
C ASN A 134 -8.57 -5.51 -13.28
N ASP A 135 -9.19 -6.67 -13.16
CA ASP A 135 -9.35 -7.66 -14.23
C ASP A 135 -10.83 -7.90 -14.54
N CYS A 136 -11.67 -6.89 -14.31
CA CYS A 136 -13.07 -6.93 -14.75
C CYS A 136 -13.13 -6.99 -16.27
N SER A 137 -14.09 -7.77 -16.79
CA SER A 137 -14.39 -7.79 -18.22
C SER A 137 -14.65 -6.36 -18.76
N GLU A 138 -14.35 -6.11 -20.03
CA GLU A 138 -14.75 -4.86 -20.71
C GLU A 138 -16.27 -4.65 -20.71
N HIS A 139 -17.02 -5.75 -20.65
CA HIS A 139 -18.48 -5.77 -20.54
C HIS A 139 -18.98 -5.85 -19.10
N ALA A 140 -18.13 -5.61 -18.10
CA ALA A 140 -18.51 -5.50 -16.70
C ALA A 140 -18.44 -4.05 -16.17
N ILE A 141 -19.14 -3.83 -15.07
CA ILE A 141 -19.06 -2.68 -14.18
C ILE A 141 -18.12 -3.08 -13.03
N CYS A 142 -17.20 -2.20 -12.67
CA CYS A 142 -16.32 -2.37 -11.52
C CYS A 142 -16.87 -1.53 -10.36
N ASP A 143 -17.09 -2.15 -9.20
CA ASP A 143 -17.40 -1.42 -7.97
C ASP A 143 -16.21 -1.55 -7.01
N ASN A 144 -15.71 -0.41 -6.55
CA ASN A 144 -14.60 -0.34 -5.62
C ASN A 144 -15.07 -0.56 -4.19
N LEU A 145 -14.38 -1.41 -3.42
CA LEU A 145 -14.67 -1.74 -2.03
C LEU A 145 -13.41 -1.51 -1.18
N PHE A 146 -13.55 -1.28 0.12
CA PHE A 146 -12.36 -1.05 0.94
C PHE A 146 -11.49 -2.33 1.01
N GLY A 147 -10.31 -2.27 0.41
CA GLY A 147 -9.31 -3.33 0.30
C GLY A 147 -9.48 -4.26 -0.90
N THR A 148 -10.48 -4.08 -1.75
CA THR A 148 -10.75 -4.95 -2.91
C THR A 148 -11.72 -4.30 -3.90
N PHE A 149 -11.94 -4.92 -5.05
CA PHE A 149 -13.03 -4.55 -5.94
C PHE A 149 -13.91 -5.76 -6.25
N GLN A 150 -15.12 -5.48 -6.75
CA GLN A 150 -16.01 -6.48 -7.34
C GLN A 150 -16.33 -6.10 -8.78
N CYS A 151 -16.55 -7.12 -9.62
CA CYS A 151 -16.98 -6.93 -10.99
C CYS A 151 -18.40 -7.49 -11.16
N LYS A 152 -19.20 -6.85 -12.02
CA LYS A 152 -20.53 -7.35 -12.37
C LYS A 152 -20.82 -7.11 -13.84
N CYS A 153 -21.27 -8.13 -14.57
CA CYS A 153 -21.59 -7.94 -15.99
C CYS A 153 -22.64 -6.86 -16.20
N LYS A 154 -22.45 -6.04 -17.24
CA LYS A 154 -23.43 -5.03 -17.67
C LYS A 154 -24.73 -5.72 -18.09
N PRO A 155 -25.88 -5.03 -18.00
CA PRO A 155 -27.13 -5.55 -18.54
C PRO A 155 -26.98 -6.01 -20.00
N GLY A 156 -27.53 -7.18 -20.34
CA GLY A 156 -27.36 -7.82 -21.66
C GLY A 156 -26.17 -8.76 -21.80
N TYR A 157 -25.37 -8.91 -20.73
CA TYR A 157 -24.29 -9.90 -20.64
C TYR A 157 -24.53 -10.83 -19.46
N THR A 158 -24.05 -12.08 -19.57
CA THR A 158 -24.10 -13.09 -18.51
C THR A 158 -22.72 -13.62 -18.16
N ASP A 159 -22.60 -14.14 -16.95
CA ASP A 159 -21.42 -14.83 -16.45
C ASP A 159 -21.84 -16.16 -15.82
N LYS A 160 -21.06 -17.20 -16.07
CA LYS A 160 -21.21 -18.51 -15.43
C LYS A 160 -20.83 -18.50 -13.95
N PHE A 161 -20.09 -17.49 -13.50
CA PHE A 161 -19.66 -17.29 -12.11
C PHE A 161 -20.56 -16.32 -11.34
N GLN A 162 -21.75 -16.01 -11.84
CA GLN A 162 -22.69 -15.14 -11.13
C GLN A 162 -22.96 -15.66 -9.71
N GLY A 163 -22.75 -14.79 -8.71
CA GLY A 163 -22.89 -15.14 -7.29
C GLY A 163 -21.61 -15.69 -6.64
N ASP A 164 -20.51 -15.86 -7.38
CA ASP A 164 -19.17 -16.06 -6.82
C ASP A 164 -18.45 -14.70 -6.75
N PRO A 165 -18.31 -14.08 -5.55
CA PRO A 165 -17.72 -12.76 -5.41
C PRO A 165 -16.28 -12.66 -5.94
N LYS A 166 -15.57 -13.79 -6.04
CA LYS A 166 -14.19 -13.80 -6.53
C LYS A 166 -14.10 -13.81 -8.04
N ASN A 167 -15.06 -14.42 -8.74
CA ASN A 167 -14.95 -14.66 -10.19
C ASN A 167 -16.03 -13.96 -11.01
N GLU A 168 -17.10 -13.48 -10.38
CA GLU A 168 -18.19 -12.75 -11.06
C GLU A 168 -17.66 -11.54 -11.82
N GLY A 169 -18.17 -11.33 -13.03
CA GLY A 169 -17.89 -10.16 -13.87
C GLY A 169 -16.51 -10.13 -14.53
N ARG A 170 -15.69 -11.17 -14.35
CA ARG A 170 -14.38 -11.31 -15.04
C ARG A 170 -14.53 -11.89 -16.44
N ILE A 171 -15.59 -12.67 -16.67
CA ILE A 171 -15.95 -13.22 -17.99
C ILE A 171 -17.41 -12.89 -18.27
N CYS A 172 -17.66 -11.98 -19.20
CA CYS A 172 -19.00 -11.59 -19.61
C CYS A 172 -19.25 -11.96 -21.06
N SER A 173 -20.28 -12.76 -21.31
CA SER A 173 -20.72 -13.17 -22.64
C SER A 173 -22.06 -12.53 -22.97
N GLY A 174 -22.18 -11.98 -24.18
CA GLY A 174 -23.44 -11.40 -24.66
C GLY A 174 -24.54 -12.46 -24.75
N ILE A 175 -25.77 -12.05 -24.43
CA ILE A 175 -26.99 -12.87 -24.58
C ILE A 175 -27.50 -12.77 -26.02
#